data_AF-A0A3A1ND42-F1
#
_entry.id   AF-A0A3A1ND42-F1
#
_cell.length_a   1.000
_cell.length_b   1.000
_cell.length_c   1.000
_cell.angle_alpha   90.00
_cell.angle_beta   90.00
_cell.angle_gamma   90.00
#
_symmetry.space_group_name_H-M   'P 1'
#
loop_
_entity.id
_entity.type
_entity.pdbx_description
1 polymer ?
#
loop_
_entity_poly.entity_id
_entity_poly.type
_entity_poly.pdbx_seq_one_letter_code
_entity_poly.pdbx_strand_id
1 'polypeptide(L)'
;MNNPSEPSVLIFKLTENANGSIGNVDILGFEIKNSMLFLSQIDNNKLFVKDLEQDNEEPMILKTNGDNGSTGYGELIIIGDRLFAKKFFENQFEVFELP
;
A
#
# COMPACT_ATOMS: atom_id res chain seq x y z
N MET A 1 2.15 21.06 21.71
CA MET A 1 2.01 20.19 20.54
C MET A 1 3.32 19.44 20.39
N ASN A 2 3.30 18.12 20.45
CA ASN A 2 4.51 17.30 20.41
C ASN A 2 5.11 17.39 19.01
N ASN A 3 6.23 18.09 18.86
CA ASN A 3 7.13 17.82 17.74
C ASN A 3 7.55 16.35 17.86
N PRO A 4 7.47 15.54 16.80
CA PRO A 4 8.07 14.20 16.83
C PRO A 4 9.56 14.37 17.14
N SER A 5 10.00 13.79 18.26
CA SER A 5 11.36 13.99 18.79
C SER A 5 12.42 13.26 17.99
N GLU A 6 12.02 12.24 17.22
CA GLU A 6 12.92 11.43 16.41
C GLU A 6 12.22 11.01 15.10
N PRO A 7 12.93 10.98 13.97
CA PRO A 7 12.40 10.41 12.74
C PRO A 7 12.19 8.90 12.92
N SER A 8 10.94 8.43 12.84
CA SER A 8 10.65 7.00 12.75
C SER A 8 10.85 6.53 11.31
N VAL A 9 11.60 5.45 11.13
CA VAL A 9 11.79 4.80 9.83
C VAL A 9 11.02 3.49 9.85
N LEU A 10 10.04 3.36 8.95
CA LEU A 10 9.42 2.08 8.66
C LEU A 10 10.35 1.32 7.69
N ILE A 11 10.99 0.27 8.18
CA ILE A 11 11.71 -0.68 7.33
C ILE A 11 10.79 -1.88 7.14
N PHE A 12 10.15 -2.00 5.99
CA PHE A 12 9.42 -3.20 5.62
C PHE A 12 10.12 -3.88 4.45
N LYS A 13 10.14 -5.20 4.48
CA LYS A 13 10.69 -6.04 3.42
C LYS A 13 9.52 -6.77 2.78
N LEU A 14 9.23 -6.45 1.52
CA LEU A 14 8.35 -7.28 0.71
C LEU A 14 9.19 -8.48 0.30
N THR A 15 8.87 -9.66 0.82
CA THR A 15 9.51 -10.90 0.40
C THR A 15 9.00 -11.27 -0.99
N GLU A 16 9.88 -11.82 -1.81
CA GLU A 16 9.57 -12.14 -3.20
C GLU A 16 8.56 -13.29 -3.25
N ASN A 17 7.34 -13.01 -3.72
CA ASN A 17 6.40 -14.07 -4.07
C ASN A 17 6.73 -14.68 -5.43
N ALA A 18 6.46 -15.97 -5.57
CA ALA A 18 6.81 -16.87 -6.68
C ALA A 18 6.34 -16.48 -8.11
N ASN A 19 5.72 -15.31 -8.32
CA ASN A 19 5.06 -14.93 -9.58
C ASN A 19 5.48 -13.58 -10.18
N GLY A 20 6.60 -12.99 -9.76
CA GLY A 20 7.15 -11.83 -10.46
C GLY A 20 7.86 -10.87 -9.52
N SER A 21 9.04 -10.46 -9.97
CA SER A 21 10.03 -9.62 -9.30
C SER A 21 9.43 -8.51 -8.43
N ILE A 22 9.87 -8.46 -7.16
CA ILE A 22 9.78 -7.27 -6.32
C ILE A 22 11.23 -6.78 -6.10
N GLY A 23 11.89 -6.38 -7.18
CA GLY A 23 13.18 -5.69 -7.08
C GLY A 23 12.96 -4.25 -6.65
N ASN A 24 13.73 -3.72 -5.69
CA ASN A 24 13.78 -2.31 -5.26
C ASN A 24 12.66 -1.42 -5.82
N VAL A 25 11.44 -1.56 -5.27
CA VAL A 25 10.28 -0.89 -5.86
C VAL A 25 10.01 0.40 -5.11
N ASP A 26 9.95 1.51 -5.84
CA ASP A 26 9.52 2.79 -5.31
C ASP A 26 8.06 2.71 -4.85
N ILE A 27 7.84 3.05 -3.58
CA ILE A 27 6.51 3.13 -2.98
C ILE A 27 5.86 4.41 -3.49
N LEU A 28 4.69 4.28 -4.10
CA LEU A 28 3.93 5.41 -4.61
C LEU A 28 3.05 6.03 -3.50
N GLY A 29 2.49 5.19 -2.63
CA GLY A 29 1.72 5.63 -1.47
C GLY A 29 1.55 4.51 -0.44
N PHE A 30 1.47 4.87 0.83
CA PHE A 30 1.21 3.95 1.92
C PHE A 30 0.35 4.59 3.01
N GLU A 31 -0.37 3.77 3.76
CA GLU A 31 -1.10 4.18 4.97
C GLU A 31 -1.13 3.02 5.97
N ILE A 32 -1.18 3.32 7.27
CA ILE A 32 -1.18 2.32 8.35
C ILE A 32 -2.38 2.53 9.27
N LYS A 33 -3.14 1.46 9.53
CA LYS A 33 -4.19 1.44 10.56
C LYS A 33 -4.24 0.07 11.24
N ASN A 34 -4.34 0.04 12.57
CA ASN A 34 -4.50 -1.18 13.37
C ASN A 34 -3.48 -2.29 13.00
N SER A 35 -2.19 -1.94 12.97
CA SER A 35 -1.11 -2.86 12.57
C SER A 35 -1.21 -3.40 11.13
N MET A 36 -2.11 -2.89 10.30
CA MET A 36 -2.14 -3.19 8.86
C MET A 36 -1.48 -2.08 8.06
N LEU A 37 -0.53 -2.46 7.20
CA LEU A 37 0.07 -1.59 6.19
C LEU A 37 -0.65 -1.78 4.86
N PHE A 38 -1.19 -0.69 4.32
CA PHE A 38 -1.71 -0.62 2.96
C PHE A 38 -0.70 0.11 2.10
N LEU A 39 -0.35 -0.42 0.93
CA LEU A 39 0.66 0.20 0.08
C LEU A 39 0.43 -0.04 -1.41
N SER A 40 0.94 0.90 -2.19
CA SER A 40 0.91 0.93 -3.65
C SER A 40 2.31 1.26 -4.19
N GLN A 41 2.62 0.78 -5.39
CA GLN A 41 3.95 0.84 -6.01
C GLN A 41 3.89 1.54 -7.38
N ILE A 42 5.02 2.11 -7.82
CA ILE A 42 5.10 2.85 -9.11
C ILE A 42 4.95 1.92 -10.32
N ASP A 43 5.61 0.76 -10.30
CA ASP A 43 5.68 -0.18 -11.44
C ASP A 43 4.73 -1.38 -11.31
N ASN A 44 3.74 -1.26 -10.43
CA ASN A 44 2.73 -2.28 -10.23
C ASN A 44 1.36 -1.63 -10.01
N ASN A 45 0.34 -2.13 -10.70
CA ASN A 45 -1.04 -1.68 -10.56
C ASN A 45 -1.76 -2.26 -9.33
N LYS A 46 -1.05 -2.96 -8.44
CA LYS A 46 -1.65 -3.63 -7.27
C LYS A 46 -1.65 -2.73 -6.02
N LEU A 47 -2.73 -2.80 -5.27
CA LEU A 47 -2.86 -2.35 -3.89
C LEU A 47 -2.65 -3.55 -2.99
N PHE A 48 -1.67 -3.46 -2.10
CA PHE A 48 -1.34 -4.53 -1.16
C PHE A 48 -1.80 -4.18 0.25
N VAL A 49 -2.04 -5.21 1.04
CA VAL A 49 -2.24 -5.13 2.49
C VAL A 49 -1.32 -6.13 3.18
N LYS A 50 -0.72 -5.71 4.29
CA LYS A 50 0.19 -6.53 5.09
C LYS A 50 -0.12 -6.37 6.57
N ASP A 51 -0.38 -7.47 7.25
CA ASP A 51 -0.40 -7.53 8.71
C ASP A 51 1.04 -7.42 9.23
N LEU A 52 1.31 -6.35 9.98
CA LEU A 52 2.62 -6.04 10.57
C LEU A 52 2.90 -6.86 11.83
N GLU A 53 1.92 -7.58 12.38
CA GLU A 53 2.13 -8.48 13.53
C GLU A 53 2.59 -9.88 13.08
N GLN A 54 2.50 -10.17 11.78
CA GLN A 54 2.88 -11.44 11.18
C GLN A 54 4.14 -11.31 10.32
N ASP A 55 5.31 -11.10 10.91
CA ASP A 55 6.57 -10.77 10.21
C ASP A 55 6.91 -11.63 8.97
N ASN A 56 6.52 -12.91 8.95
CA ASN A 56 6.86 -13.85 7.86
C ASN A 56 5.72 -14.08 6.85
N GLU A 57 4.56 -13.46 7.04
CA GLU A 57 3.46 -13.57 6.08
C GLU A 57 3.71 -12.63 4.89
N GLU A 58 3.39 -13.09 3.70
CA GLU A 58 3.53 -12.26 2.51
C GLU A 58 2.38 -11.24 2.40
N PRO A 59 2.63 -10.03 1.86
CA PRO A 59 1.56 -9.09 1.58
C PRO A 59 0.50 -9.69 0.65
N MET A 60 -0.77 -9.49 0.99
CA MET A 60 -1.91 -9.88 0.18
C MET A 60 -2.23 -8.78 -0.84
N ILE A 61 -2.67 -9.17 -2.03
CA ILE A 61 -3.22 -8.24 -3.02
C ILE A 61 -4.67 -7.94 -2.63
N LEU A 62 -4.94 -6.70 -2.24
CA LEU A 62 -6.30 -6.22 -1.94
C LEU A 62 -7.07 -5.90 -3.23
N LYS A 63 -6.40 -5.24 -4.19
CA LYS A 63 -7.01 -4.85 -5.48
C LYS A 63 -5.97 -4.66 -6.58
N THR A 64 -6.41 -4.77 -7.83
CA THR A 64 -5.63 -4.40 -9.02
C THR A 64 -6.33 -3.25 -9.75
N ASN A 65 -5.61 -2.16 -10.02
CA ASN A 65 -6.07 -0.98 -10.75
C ASN A 65 -6.05 -1.24 -12.27
N GLY A 66 -7.11 -1.85 -12.79
CA GLY A 66 -7.25 -2.24 -14.19
C GLY A 66 -6.33 -3.39 -14.62
N ASP A 67 -6.62 -4.06 -15.73
CA ASP A 67 -5.90 -5.30 -16.11
C ASP A 67 -4.62 -5.06 -16.93
N ASN A 68 -4.41 -3.86 -17.47
CA ASN A 68 -3.34 -3.55 -18.45
C ASN A 68 -2.42 -2.37 -18.05
N GLY A 69 -2.56 -1.83 -16.83
CA GLY A 69 -1.75 -0.70 -16.36
C GLY A 69 -0.50 -1.15 -15.62
N SER A 70 0.59 -0.38 -15.70
CA SER A 70 1.78 -0.57 -14.86
C SER A 70 1.77 0.34 -13.62
N THR A 71 0.86 1.30 -13.51
CA THR A 71 0.88 2.30 -12.44
C THR A 71 -0.18 2.01 -11.37
N GLY A 72 0.27 1.99 -10.12
CA GLY A 72 -0.59 1.81 -8.94
C GLY A 72 -1.45 3.02 -8.58
N TYR A 73 -1.96 3.00 -7.36
CA TYR A 73 -2.65 4.13 -6.73
C TYR A 73 -1.63 5.16 -6.23
N GLY A 74 -1.95 6.44 -6.46
CA GLY A 74 -1.07 7.58 -6.19
C GLY A 74 -1.06 8.06 -4.74
N GLU A 75 -2.20 7.94 -4.05
CA GLU A 75 -2.37 8.44 -2.69
C GLU A 75 -3.33 7.50 -1.96
N LEU A 76 -2.98 7.13 -0.73
CA LEU A 76 -3.80 6.29 0.14
C LEU A 76 -4.19 7.10 1.38
N ILE A 77 -5.47 7.07 1.74
CA ILE A 77 -6.01 7.80 2.88
C ILE A 77 -7.00 6.90 3.60
N ILE A 78 -6.88 6.77 4.93
CA ILE A 78 -7.87 6.03 5.73
C ILE A 78 -8.72 7.01 6.56
N ILE A 79 -10.05 6.90 6.44
CA ILE A 79 -11.02 7.69 7.22
C ILE A 79 -12.08 6.74 7.78
N GLY A 80 -12.16 6.64 9.11
CA GLY A 80 -12.99 5.63 9.75
C GLY A 80 -12.58 4.24 9.26
N ASP A 81 -13.54 3.42 8.85
CA ASP A 81 -13.30 2.05 8.37
C ASP A 81 -13.24 1.95 6.84
N ARG A 82 -12.80 3.04 6.19
CA ARG A 82 -12.67 3.11 4.73
C ARG A 82 -11.27 3.52 4.32
N LEU A 83 -10.75 2.83 3.31
CA LEU A 83 -9.55 3.19 2.58
C LEU A 83 -9.94 3.86 1.26
N PHE A 84 -9.45 5.07 1.05
CA PHE A 84 -9.57 5.83 -0.18
C PHE A 84 -8.25 5.76 -0.93
N ALA A 85 -8.26 5.24 -2.15
CA ALA A 85 -7.09 5.14 -2.99
C ALA A 85 -7.27 6.00 -4.23
N LYS A 86 -6.48 7.07 -4.36
CA LYS A 86 -6.51 7.95 -5.53
C LYS A 86 -5.86 7.25 -6.70
N LYS A 87 -6.60 7.06 -7.78
CA LYS A 87 -6.02 6.61 -9.04
C LYS A 87 -5.11 7.70 -9.61
N PHE A 88 -3.89 7.31 -9.99
CA PHE A 88 -2.84 8.26 -10.39
C PHE A 88 -3.25 9.15 -11.58
N PHE A 89 -3.93 8.59 -12.58
CA PHE A 89 -4.28 9.30 -13.82
C PHE A 89 -5.72 9.83 -13.91
N GLU A 90 -6.62 9.37 -13.03
CA GLU A 90 -8.05 9.64 -13.18
C GLU A 90 -8.59 10.69 -12.19
N ASN A 91 -7.77 11.21 -11.27
CA ASN A 91 -8.19 12.11 -10.18
C ASN A 91 -9.46 11.61 -9.44
N GLN A 92 -9.69 10.30 -9.47
CA GLN A 92 -10.81 9.62 -8.85
C GLN A 92 -10.30 8.76 -7.71
N PHE A 93 -11.06 8.70 -6.61
CA PHE A 93 -10.84 7.74 -5.55
C PHE A 93 -11.60 6.45 -5.83
N GLU A 94 -10.93 5.33 -5.64
CA GLU A 94 -11.59 4.07 -5.33
C GLU A 94 -11.71 3.94 -3.81
N VAL A 95 -12.81 3.37 -3.34
CA VAL A 95 -13.12 3.27 -1.90
C VAL A 95 -13.29 1.82 -1.53
N PHE A 96 -12.56 1.40 -0.51
CA PHE A 96 -12.58 0.05 0.03
C PHE A 96 -13.06 0.07 1.48
N GLU A 97 -13.89 -0.89 1.86
CA GLU A 97 -14.15 -1.17 3.26
C GLU A 97 -12.95 -1.93 3.84
N LEU A 98 -12.50 -1.52 5.02
CA LEU A 98 -11.43 -2.21 5.71
C LEU A 98 -11.97 -3.46 6.41
N PRO A 99 -11.22 -4.57 6.40
CA PRO A 99 -11.57 -5.76 7.17
C PRO A 99 -11.52 -5.51 8.69
#